data_AF-A0A9D6RN02-F1
#
_entry.id   AF-A0A9D6RN02-F1
#
_cell.length_a   1.000
_cell.length_b   1.000
_cell.length_c   1.000
_cell.angle_alpha   90.00
_cell.angle_beta   90.00
_cell.angle_gamma   90.00
#
_symmetry.space_group_name_H-M   'P 1'
#
loop_
_entity.id
_entity.type
_entity.pdbx_description
1 polymer ?
#
loop_
_entity_poly.entity_id
_entity_poly.type
_entity_poly.pdbx_seq_one_letter_code
_entity_poly.pdbx_strand_id
1 'polypeptide(L)'
;MSAIFTDFLREVEPIRFREPLAETLGAFKTEKPILEYTFIDAVKMAGHACPTVAGAYLSCQQALKGLYPDEIPVRGEIAITVYGEPDEGVYGVMAQVFSLLTGAAAATGFRGLGHRFKRKDLLKFSPQKIDPQAMCFEFRRLDNNRTVLVKFYPQQIPFPADKARRLGELLEGILWEAAKKEEKKEFQDLWMEKVEDMLIKRKEIDRWLKLELKEVSK
;
A
#
# COMPACT_ATOMS: atom_id res chain seq x y z
N MET A 1 -4.34 21.32 1.22
CA MET A 1 -3.40 20.17 1.19
C MET A 1 -1.99 20.71 1.18
N SER A 2 -1.07 20.06 1.90
CA SER A 2 0.24 20.64 2.23
C SER A 2 1.10 20.92 0.98
N ALA A 3 1.37 22.19 0.70
CA ALA A 3 2.19 22.64 -0.43
C ALA A 3 3.67 22.20 -0.36
N ILE A 4 4.03 21.40 0.66
CA ILE A 4 5.40 20.98 0.97
C ILE A 4 5.85 19.70 0.23
N PHE A 5 4.92 18.93 -0.33
CA PHE A 5 5.24 17.67 -1.02
C PHE A 5 5.42 17.89 -2.52
N THR A 6 6.27 17.10 -3.17
CA THR A 6 6.39 17.07 -4.64
C THR A 6 5.02 16.92 -5.31
N ASP A 7 4.77 17.69 -6.37
CA ASP A 7 3.41 17.88 -6.90
C ASP A 7 2.75 16.57 -7.35
N PHE A 8 3.46 15.69 -8.05
CA PHE A 8 2.91 14.41 -8.53
C PHE A 8 2.37 13.52 -7.40
N LEU A 9 2.89 13.62 -6.17
CA LEU A 9 2.40 12.83 -5.03
C LEU A 9 0.94 13.16 -4.68
N ARG A 10 0.46 14.34 -5.07
CA ARG A 10 -0.93 14.79 -4.90
C ARG A 10 -1.83 14.33 -6.05
N GLU A 11 -1.24 13.95 -7.18
CA GLU A 11 -1.95 13.51 -8.38
C GLU A 11 -2.28 12.02 -8.34
N VAL A 12 -1.71 11.27 -7.40
CA VAL A 12 -1.99 9.85 -7.21
C VAL A 12 -3.46 9.66 -6.83
N GLU A 13 -4.16 8.82 -7.61
CA GLU A 13 -5.58 8.49 -7.40
C GLU A 13 -5.84 8.05 -5.94
N PRO A 14 -6.71 8.74 -5.19
CA PRO A 14 -7.02 8.39 -3.81
C PRO A 14 -7.83 7.09 -3.71
N ILE A 15 -7.69 6.38 -2.59
CA ILE A 15 -8.56 5.26 -2.26
C ILE A 15 -9.76 5.79 -1.47
N ARG A 16 -10.96 5.44 -1.93
CA ARG A 16 -12.23 5.90 -1.34
C ARG A 16 -12.88 4.80 -0.51
N PHE A 17 -13.32 5.14 0.69
CA PHE A 17 -13.99 4.21 1.60
C PHE A 17 -15.28 4.78 2.17
N ARG A 18 -16.23 3.88 2.47
CA ARG A 18 -17.21 4.11 3.53
C ARG A 18 -16.57 3.76 4.87
N GLU A 19 -16.82 4.56 5.91
CA GLU A 19 -16.29 4.32 7.26
C GLU A 19 -17.42 4.30 8.32
N PRO A 20 -18.16 3.16 8.43
CA PRO A 20 -19.32 3.04 9.32
C PRO A 20 -18.99 3.20 10.80
N LEU A 21 -17.75 2.91 11.24
CA LEU A 21 -17.36 3.08 12.64
C LEU A 21 -17.35 4.56 13.00
N ALA A 22 -16.68 5.38 12.19
CA ALA A 22 -16.59 6.82 12.43
C ALA A 22 -17.96 7.51 12.26
N GLU A 23 -18.78 7.04 11.32
CA GLU A 23 -20.18 7.47 11.17
C GLU A 23 -21.00 7.17 12.43
N THR A 24 -20.94 5.93 12.93
CA THR A 24 -21.68 5.51 14.14
C THR A 24 -21.25 6.30 15.39
N LEU A 25 -19.98 6.69 15.46
CA LEU A 25 -19.44 7.48 16.58
C LEU A 25 -19.67 8.99 16.42
N GLY A 26 -20.31 9.45 15.34
CA GLY A 26 -20.59 10.87 15.12
C GLY A 26 -19.35 11.71 14.74
N ALA A 27 -18.31 11.09 14.19
CA ALA A 27 -17.09 11.80 13.77
C ALA A 27 -17.31 12.69 12.53
N PHE A 28 -18.39 12.45 11.78
CA PHE A 28 -18.69 13.18 10.55
C PHE A 28 -19.87 14.13 10.73
N LYS A 29 -19.76 15.30 10.08
CA LYS A 29 -20.82 16.32 10.06
C LYS A 29 -21.93 16.02 9.06
N THR A 30 -21.66 15.14 8.10
CA THR A 30 -22.56 14.78 6.99
C THR A 30 -22.84 13.28 7.03
N GLU A 31 -24.03 12.89 6.58
CA GLU A 31 -24.41 11.49 6.43
C GLU A 31 -23.64 10.82 5.28
N LYS A 32 -23.35 9.51 5.42
CA LYS A 32 -22.71 8.67 4.39
C LYS A 32 -21.49 9.30 3.69
N PRO A 33 -20.52 9.86 4.43
CA PRO A 33 -19.37 10.49 3.81
C PRO A 33 -18.49 9.44 3.14
N ILE A 34 -17.89 9.83 2.03
CA ILE A 34 -16.84 9.05 1.37
C ILE A 34 -15.50 9.60 1.84
N LEU A 35 -14.76 8.77 2.57
CA LEU A 35 -13.45 9.12 3.10
C LEU A 35 -12.38 8.82 2.04
N GLU A 36 -11.56 9.81 1.72
CA GLU A 36 -10.43 9.67 0.81
C GLU A 36 -9.13 9.44 1.60
N TYR A 37 -8.41 8.38 1.26
CA TYR A 37 -7.03 8.16 1.69
C TYR A 37 -6.11 8.41 0.51
N THR A 38 -5.25 9.41 0.62
CA THR A 38 -4.30 9.79 -0.42
C THR A 38 -2.98 9.04 -0.26
N PHE A 39 -2.14 9.01 -1.30
CA PHE A 39 -0.77 8.52 -1.15
C PHE A 39 0.03 9.32 -0.12
N ILE A 40 -0.25 10.62 0.02
CA ILE A 40 0.38 11.47 1.04
C ILE A 40 0.06 10.99 2.46
N ASP A 41 -1.11 10.40 2.71
CA ASP A 41 -1.41 9.84 4.03
C ASP A 41 -0.54 8.62 4.33
N ALA A 42 -0.26 7.78 3.32
CA ALA A 42 0.71 6.71 3.43
C ALA A 42 2.14 7.23 3.63
N VAL A 43 2.53 8.31 2.93
CA VAL A 43 3.83 8.98 3.12
C VAL A 43 3.98 9.55 4.51
N LYS A 44 2.95 10.20 5.06
CA LYS A 44 2.97 10.74 6.43
C LYS A 44 3.12 9.62 7.47
N MET A 45 2.46 8.49 7.27
CA MET A 45 2.59 7.33 8.16
C MET A 45 3.98 6.70 8.07
N ALA A 46 4.52 6.52 6.86
CA ALA A 46 5.83 5.93 6.65
C ALA A 46 7.01 6.91 6.90
N GLY A 47 6.74 8.21 6.95
CA GLY A 47 7.73 9.29 7.03
C GLY A 47 8.40 9.66 5.70
N HIS A 48 8.21 8.86 4.63
CA HIS A 48 8.87 9.08 3.34
C HIS A 48 8.12 8.41 2.18
N ALA A 49 8.40 8.85 0.96
CA ALA A 49 7.94 8.21 -0.27
C ALA A 49 9.04 7.30 -0.83
N CYS A 50 8.75 6.01 -0.98
CA CYS A 50 9.67 5.03 -1.56
C CYS A 50 8.92 3.96 -2.37
N PRO A 51 9.64 3.18 -3.19
CA PRO A 51 9.06 2.09 -3.97
C PRO A 51 8.24 1.09 -3.14
N THR A 52 8.63 0.81 -1.89
CA THR A 52 7.88 -0.09 -1.00
C THR A 52 6.51 0.47 -0.62
N VAL A 53 6.44 1.73 -0.20
CA VAL A 53 5.18 2.39 0.18
C VAL A 53 4.29 2.54 -1.05
N ALA A 54 4.87 2.90 -2.20
CA ALA A 54 4.16 2.94 -3.49
C ALA A 54 3.60 1.57 -3.88
N GLY A 55 4.41 0.52 -3.78
CA GLY A 55 3.99 -0.87 -4.05
C GLY A 55 2.85 -1.31 -3.16
N ALA A 56 2.88 -0.98 -1.85
CA ALA A 56 1.80 -1.31 -0.93
C ALA A 56 0.51 -0.52 -1.24
N TYR A 57 0.64 0.78 -1.52
CA TYR A 57 -0.50 1.60 -1.88
C TYR A 57 -1.19 1.07 -3.16
N LEU A 58 -0.40 0.78 -4.21
CA LEU A 58 -0.92 0.25 -5.48
C LEU A 58 -1.49 -1.17 -5.30
N SER A 59 -0.84 -2.02 -4.51
CA SER A 59 -1.35 -3.36 -4.18
C SER A 59 -2.73 -3.29 -3.53
N CYS A 60 -2.89 -2.40 -2.54
CA CYS A 60 -4.18 -2.14 -1.89
C CYS A 60 -5.20 -1.59 -2.88
N GLN A 61 -4.82 -0.59 -3.69
CA GLN A 61 -5.69 0.02 -4.68
C GLN A 61 -6.24 -1.01 -5.67
N GLN A 62 -5.38 -1.88 -6.21
CA GLN A 62 -5.79 -2.91 -7.16
C GLN A 62 -6.63 -4.00 -6.47
N ALA A 63 -6.24 -4.45 -5.27
CA ALA A 63 -7.02 -5.43 -4.51
C ALA A 63 -8.46 -4.96 -4.29
N LEU A 64 -8.63 -3.70 -3.91
CA LEU A 64 -9.94 -3.10 -3.68
C LEU A 64 -10.76 -2.99 -4.97
N LYS A 65 -10.15 -2.62 -6.11
CA LYS A 65 -10.81 -2.65 -7.43
C LYS A 65 -11.27 -4.07 -7.79
N GLY A 66 -10.48 -5.09 -7.48
CA GLY A 66 -10.86 -6.49 -7.70
C GLY A 66 -11.96 -7.03 -6.77
N LEU A 67 -11.99 -6.55 -5.52
CA LEU A 67 -12.98 -6.95 -4.51
C LEU A 67 -14.32 -6.20 -4.62
N TYR A 68 -14.29 -4.95 -5.06
CA TYR A 68 -15.42 -4.05 -5.16
C TYR A 68 -15.44 -3.38 -6.55
N PRO A 69 -15.73 -4.14 -7.63
CA PRO A 69 -15.70 -3.60 -8.99
C PRO A 69 -16.73 -2.47 -9.21
N ASP A 70 -17.90 -2.58 -8.56
CA ASP A 70 -19.04 -1.69 -8.77
C ASP A 70 -19.51 -1.00 -7.46
N GLU A 71 -18.71 -1.10 -6.40
CA GLU A 71 -19.07 -0.64 -5.04
C GLU A 71 -17.94 0.15 -4.41
N ILE A 72 -18.27 1.06 -3.47
CA ILE A 72 -17.26 1.70 -2.62
C ILE A 72 -16.88 0.73 -1.48
N PRO A 73 -15.59 0.37 -1.33
CA PRO A 73 -15.13 -0.48 -0.25
C PRO A 73 -15.51 0.04 1.15
N VAL A 74 -15.76 -0.89 2.08
CA VAL A 74 -16.04 -0.55 3.47
C VAL A 74 -14.78 -0.76 4.30
N ARG A 75 -14.28 0.31 4.90
CA ARG A 75 -13.09 0.25 5.74
C ARG A 75 -13.39 -0.62 6.97
N GLY A 76 -12.55 -1.62 7.21
CA GLY A 76 -12.70 -2.60 8.31
C GLY A 76 -13.46 -3.87 7.94
N GLU A 77 -13.95 -4.00 6.71
CA GLU A 77 -14.62 -5.22 6.23
C GLU A 77 -13.75 -6.02 5.27
N ILE A 78 -12.42 -5.84 5.36
CA ILE A 78 -11.42 -6.56 4.60
C ILE A 78 -10.46 -7.24 5.57
N ALA A 79 -10.27 -8.55 5.42
CA ALA A 79 -9.17 -9.28 6.02
C ALA A 79 -7.99 -9.35 5.05
N ILE A 80 -6.77 -9.36 5.58
CA ILE A 80 -5.53 -9.39 4.82
C ILE A 80 -4.61 -10.47 5.38
N THR A 81 -4.17 -11.37 4.50
CA THR A 81 -3.10 -12.31 4.80
C THR A 81 -1.84 -11.89 4.04
N VAL A 82 -0.77 -11.65 4.78
CA VAL A 82 0.57 -11.37 4.24
C VAL A 82 1.35 -12.69 4.24
N TYR A 83 1.73 -13.17 3.05
CA TYR A 83 2.51 -14.39 2.89
C TYR A 83 4.01 -14.08 3.00
N GLY A 84 4.49 -14.00 4.24
CA GLY A 84 5.82 -13.61 4.65
C GLY A 84 5.84 -13.29 6.15
N GLU A 85 7.02 -13.25 6.76
CA GLU A 85 7.18 -12.88 8.17
C GLU A 85 7.21 -11.35 8.36
N PRO A 86 6.74 -10.81 9.50
CA PRO A 86 6.66 -9.37 9.72
C PRO A 86 8.01 -8.66 9.74
N ASP A 87 9.08 -9.35 10.15
CA ASP A 87 10.47 -8.86 10.18
C ASP A 87 11.28 -9.25 8.93
N GLU A 88 10.66 -9.95 7.98
CA GLU A 88 11.32 -10.31 6.73
C GLU A 88 11.22 -9.17 5.70
N GLY A 89 12.38 -8.66 5.29
CA GLY A 89 12.49 -7.68 4.22
C GLY A 89 11.60 -6.46 4.47
N VAL A 90 10.58 -6.29 3.63
CA VAL A 90 9.64 -5.15 3.73
C VAL A 90 8.19 -5.57 3.97
N TYR A 91 7.92 -6.84 4.30
CA TYR A 91 6.56 -7.33 4.54
C TYR A 91 5.85 -6.57 5.66
N GLY A 92 6.52 -6.35 6.80
CA GLY A 92 5.97 -5.55 7.90
C GLY A 92 5.69 -4.09 7.53
N VAL A 93 6.53 -3.49 6.68
CA VAL A 93 6.33 -2.11 6.20
C VAL A 93 5.07 -2.03 5.33
N MET A 94 4.91 -2.96 4.39
CA MET A 94 3.71 -3.01 3.52
C MET A 94 2.44 -3.29 4.33
N ALA A 95 2.52 -4.19 5.33
CA ALA A 95 1.42 -4.48 6.23
C ALA A 95 0.92 -3.26 7.03
N GLN A 96 1.83 -2.36 7.43
CA GLN A 96 1.45 -1.11 8.10
C GLN A 96 0.68 -0.18 7.16
N VAL A 97 1.09 -0.09 5.88
CA VAL A 97 0.35 0.66 4.86
C VAL A 97 -1.04 0.06 4.65
N PHE A 98 -1.14 -1.28 4.55
CA PHE A 98 -2.44 -1.95 4.43
C PHE A 98 -3.34 -1.68 5.64
N SER A 99 -2.77 -1.70 6.85
CA SER A 99 -3.48 -1.41 8.10
C SER A 99 -4.01 0.02 8.13
N LEU A 100 -3.19 1.00 7.73
CA LEU A 100 -3.61 2.39 7.61
C LEU A 100 -4.83 2.52 6.70
N LEU A 101 -4.72 2.01 5.48
CA LEU A 101 -5.70 2.19 4.41
C LEU A 101 -7.01 1.46 4.74
N THR A 102 -6.94 0.16 5.03
CA THR A 102 -8.13 -0.69 5.17
C THR A 102 -8.66 -0.76 6.60
N GLY A 103 -7.85 -0.37 7.58
CA GLY A 103 -8.13 -0.59 9.00
C GLY A 103 -8.01 -2.05 9.44
N ALA A 104 -7.59 -2.98 8.57
CA ALA A 104 -7.29 -4.35 8.96
C ALA A 104 -6.01 -4.35 9.80
N ALA A 105 -6.11 -4.67 11.08
CA ALA A 105 -4.98 -4.63 11.99
C ALA A 105 -4.62 -6.03 12.51
N ALA A 106 -3.38 -6.17 12.95
CA ALA A 106 -2.90 -7.37 13.63
C ALA A 106 -3.50 -7.48 15.05
N ALA A 107 -2.78 -8.12 15.98
CA ALA A 107 -3.23 -8.32 17.36
C ALA A 107 -3.50 -7.01 18.14
N THR A 108 -2.96 -5.88 17.66
CA THR A 108 -3.10 -4.54 18.25
C THR A 108 -4.36 -3.79 17.80
N GLY A 109 -5.17 -4.37 16.91
CA GLY A 109 -6.36 -3.69 16.40
C GLY A 109 -7.47 -3.47 17.42
N PHE A 110 -8.39 -2.58 17.07
CA PHE A 110 -9.60 -2.31 17.86
C PHE A 110 -10.47 -3.57 17.95
N ARG A 111 -10.90 -3.92 19.17
CA ARG A 111 -11.74 -5.13 19.41
C ARG A 111 -13.15 -5.02 18.85
N GLY A 112 -13.61 -3.81 18.56
CA GLY A 112 -14.99 -3.54 18.11
C GLY A 112 -15.88 -3.06 19.24
N LEU A 113 -17.10 -2.67 18.87
CA LEU A 113 -18.19 -2.34 19.79
C LEU A 113 -19.20 -3.49 19.74
N GLY A 114 -19.17 -4.36 20.76
CA GLY A 114 -19.90 -5.62 20.74
C GLY A 114 -19.44 -6.49 19.56
N HIS A 115 -20.35 -6.82 18.65
CA HIS A 115 -20.06 -7.63 17.46
C HIS A 115 -19.69 -6.79 16.21
N ARG A 116 -19.72 -5.45 16.30
CA ARG A 116 -19.51 -4.57 15.15
C ARG A 116 -18.13 -3.92 15.16
N PHE A 117 -17.66 -3.55 13.96
CA PHE A 117 -16.47 -2.71 13.73
C PHE A 117 -15.15 -3.26 14.27
N LYS A 118 -15.04 -4.58 14.47
CA LYS A 118 -13.76 -5.21 14.85
C LYS A 118 -12.71 -4.94 13.79
N ARG A 119 -11.50 -4.54 14.23
CA ARG A 119 -10.31 -4.34 13.40
C ARG A 119 -9.17 -5.29 13.76
N LYS A 120 -9.16 -5.77 15.00
CA LYS A 120 -8.19 -6.71 15.54
C LYS A 120 -8.18 -8.02 14.75
N ASP A 121 -6.99 -8.57 14.52
CA ASP A 121 -6.76 -9.87 13.87
C ASP A 121 -7.31 -9.97 12.45
N LEU A 122 -7.61 -8.83 11.80
CA LEU A 122 -7.98 -8.79 10.39
C LEU A 122 -6.76 -8.81 9.47
N LEU A 123 -5.60 -8.35 9.93
CA LEU A 123 -4.33 -8.54 9.25
C LEU A 123 -3.54 -9.64 9.93
N LYS A 124 -3.08 -10.63 9.16
CA LYS A 124 -2.26 -11.75 9.66
C LYS A 124 -1.06 -11.98 8.76
N PHE A 125 0.00 -12.48 9.37
CA PHE A 125 1.19 -12.97 8.67
C PHE A 125 1.12 -14.49 8.57
N SER A 126 1.65 -15.05 7.49
CA SER A 126 1.79 -16.47 7.25
C SER A 126 3.24 -16.75 6.83
N PRO A 127 3.97 -17.68 7.48
CA PRO A 127 5.32 -18.08 7.07
C PRO A 127 5.38 -18.66 5.65
N GLN A 128 4.24 -19.11 5.12
CA GLN A 128 4.18 -19.76 3.83
C GLN A 128 4.49 -18.76 2.71
N LYS A 129 5.51 -19.06 1.90
CA LYS A 129 5.76 -18.36 0.65
C LYS A 129 5.12 -19.11 -0.50
N ILE A 130 4.10 -18.50 -1.10
CA ILE A 130 3.32 -19.12 -2.18
C ILE A 130 3.87 -18.79 -3.58
N ASP A 131 4.76 -17.81 -3.70
CA ASP A 131 5.53 -17.49 -4.90
C ASP A 131 6.93 -17.04 -4.45
N PRO A 132 8.01 -17.70 -4.90
CA PRO A 132 9.38 -17.35 -4.48
C PRO A 132 9.87 -16.02 -5.09
N GLN A 133 9.21 -15.51 -6.13
CA GLN A 133 9.60 -14.29 -6.83
C GLN A 133 8.70 -13.10 -6.50
N ALA A 134 7.53 -13.31 -5.88
CA ALA A 134 6.61 -12.23 -5.51
C ALA A 134 6.43 -12.10 -4.00
N MET A 135 6.17 -10.87 -3.59
CA MET A 135 5.50 -10.59 -2.33
C MET A 135 4.00 -10.80 -2.52
N CYS A 136 3.43 -11.71 -1.75
CA CYS A 136 2.04 -12.14 -1.92
C CYS A 136 1.14 -11.64 -0.79
N PHE A 137 0.00 -11.05 -1.16
CA PHE A 137 -0.96 -10.49 -0.22
C PHE A 137 -2.37 -10.89 -0.63
N GLU A 138 -3.07 -11.59 0.25
CA GLU A 138 -4.47 -11.97 0.01
C GLU A 138 -5.40 -11.01 0.74
N PHE A 139 -6.30 -10.39 0.00
CA PHE A 139 -7.35 -9.53 0.51
C PHE A 139 -8.68 -10.27 0.38
N ARG A 140 -9.41 -10.37 1.47
CA ARG A 140 -10.71 -11.07 1.52
C ARG A 140 -11.78 -10.18 2.12
N ARG A 141 -12.90 -10.05 1.41
CA ARG A 141 -14.11 -9.43 1.92
C ARG A 141 -14.73 -10.26 3.05
N LEU A 142 -15.12 -9.60 4.14
CA LEU A 142 -15.72 -10.29 5.28
C LEU A 142 -17.19 -10.68 5.06
N ASP A 143 -17.91 -9.95 4.21
CA ASP A 143 -19.35 -10.13 3.97
C ASP A 143 -19.65 -11.31 3.04
N ASN A 144 -18.84 -11.51 2.00
CA ASN A 144 -19.09 -12.51 0.97
C ASN A 144 -17.91 -13.45 0.68
N ASN A 145 -16.81 -13.34 1.43
CA ASN A 145 -15.58 -14.13 1.25
C ASN A 145 -14.92 -14.03 -0.14
N ARG A 146 -15.34 -13.10 -0.99
CA ARG A 146 -14.62 -12.81 -2.24
C ARG A 146 -13.20 -12.45 -1.91
N THR A 147 -12.27 -13.07 -2.63
CA THR A 147 -10.84 -13.02 -2.31
C THR A 147 -10.03 -12.68 -3.54
N VAL A 148 -9.07 -11.78 -3.38
CA VAL A 148 -8.08 -11.40 -4.39
C VAL A 148 -6.70 -11.68 -3.81
N LEU A 149 -5.87 -12.40 -4.54
CA LEU A 149 -4.45 -12.51 -4.28
C LEU A 149 -3.70 -11.49 -5.14
N VAL A 150 -2.95 -10.61 -4.49
CA VAL A 150 -2.02 -9.68 -5.13
C VAL A 150 -0.62 -10.26 -5.08
N LYS A 151 0.07 -10.27 -6.22
CA LYS A 151 1.47 -10.65 -6.36
C LYS A 151 2.27 -9.44 -6.83
N PHE A 152 3.14 -8.93 -5.96
CA PHE A 152 4.01 -7.79 -6.24
C PHE A 152 5.43 -8.29 -6.48
N TYR A 153 6.03 -7.92 -7.63
CA TYR A 153 7.39 -8.29 -8.04
C TYR A 153 8.28 -7.03 -8.08
N PRO A 154 8.86 -6.59 -6.93
CA PRO A 154 9.69 -5.38 -6.86
C PRO A 154 10.82 -5.31 -7.89
N GLN A 155 11.42 -6.46 -8.19
CA GLN A 155 12.51 -6.64 -9.14
C GLN A 155 12.10 -6.46 -10.62
N GLN A 156 10.81 -6.52 -10.92
CA GLN A 156 10.28 -6.31 -12.27
C GLN A 156 9.81 -4.88 -12.52
N ILE A 157 9.94 -3.99 -11.53
CA ILE A 157 9.60 -2.57 -11.70
C ILE A 157 10.59 -1.97 -12.71
N PRO A 158 10.10 -1.43 -13.85
CA PRO A 158 10.97 -0.92 -14.89
C PRO A 158 11.70 0.33 -14.41
N PHE A 159 13.03 0.31 -14.46
CA PHE A 159 13.87 1.46 -14.24
C PHE A 159 15.17 1.31 -15.05
N PRO A 160 15.61 2.33 -15.82
CA PRO A 160 16.81 2.20 -16.66
C PRO A 160 18.04 1.77 -15.87
N ALA A 161 18.79 0.79 -16.38
CA ALA A 161 19.92 0.19 -15.67
C ALA A 161 20.99 1.22 -15.27
N ASP A 162 21.31 2.17 -16.14
CA ASP A 162 22.26 3.25 -15.83
C ASP A 162 21.79 4.14 -14.68
N LYS A 163 20.49 4.47 -14.64
CA LYS A 163 19.88 5.23 -13.54
C LYS A 163 19.87 4.41 -12.25
N ALA A 164 19.58 3.10 -12.33
CA ALA A 164 19.58 2.20 -11.18
C ALA A 164 20.98 2.11 -10.55
N ARG A 165 22.02 1.94 -11.37
CA ARG A 165 23.42 1.94 -10.94
C ARG A 165 23.78 3.26 -10.28
N ARG A 166 23.47 4.39 -10.94
CA ARG A 166 23.78 5.73 -10.42
C ARG A 166 23.08 6.01 -9.08
N LEU A 167 21.82 5.60 -8.94
CA LEU A 167 21.08 5.71 -7.69
C LEU A 167 21.77 4.96 -6.54
N GLY A 168 22.33 3.77 -6.81
CA GLY A 168 23.09 2.98 -5.83
C GLY A 168 24.40 3.65 -5.41
N GLU A 169 25.18 4.16 -6.37
CA GLU A 169 26.42 4.91 -6.10
C GLU A 169 26.17 6.15 -5.23
N LEU A 170 25.12 6.90 -5.55
CA LEU A 170 24.74 8.10 -4.80
C LEU A 170 24.26 7.77 -3.38
N LEU A 171 23.52 6.67 -3.21
CA LEU A 171 22.99 6.25 -1.90
C LEU A 171 24.12 6.01 -0.91
N GLU A 172 25.20 5.34 -1.33
CA GLU A 172 26.35 5.07 -0.46
C GLU A 172 26.94 6.37 0.07
N GLY A 173 27.24 7.33 -0.82
CA GLY A 173 27.75 8.64 -0.40
C GLY A 173 26.80 9.41 0.51
N ILE A 174 25.49 9.26 0.35
CA ILE A 174 24.49 9.90 1.22
C ILE A 174 24.48 9.28 2.61
N LEU A 175 24.51 7.94 2.70
CA LEU A 175 24.49 7.22 3.98
C LEU A 175 25.75 7.47 4.81
N TRP A 176 26.89 7.63 4.15
CA TRP A 176 28.16 7.98 4.80
C TRP A 176 28.37 9.49 4.97
N GLU A 177 27.34 10.31 4.71
CA GLU A 177 27.37 11.78 4.78
C GLU A 177 28.46 12.44 3.93
N ALA A 178 29.03 11.72 2.96
CA ALA A 178 30.11 12.15 2.09
C ALA A 178 29.63 12.82 0.78
N ALA A 179 28.34 12.67 0.43
CA ALA A 179 27.78 13.22 -0.80
C ALA A 179 27.72 14.75 -0.79
N LYS A 180 28.13 15.35 -1.91
CA LYS A 180 28.00 16.79 -2.19
C LYS A 180 26.53 17.18 -2.36
N LYS A 181 26.27 18.49 -2.33
CA LYS A 181 24.91 19.03 -2.47
C LYS A 181 24.28 18.62 -3.81
N GLU A 182 25.05 18.63 -4.87
CA GLU A 182 24.63 18.28 -6.23
C GLU A 182 24.28 16.79 -6.32
N GLU A 183 25.10 15.93 -5.71
CA GLU A 183 24.88 14.48 -5.63
C GLU A 183 23.62 14.13 -4.82
N LYS A 184 23.41 14.83 -3.69
CA LYS A 184 22.17 14.71 -2.90
C LYS A 184 20.95 15.09 -3.72
N LYS A 185 21.03 16.16 -4.51
CA LYS A 185 19.91 16.61 -5.37
C LYS A 185 19.65 15.60 -6.49
N GLU A 186 20.70 15.10 -7.14
CA GLU A 186 20.60 14.08 -8.19
C GLU A 186 19.93 12.80 -7.66
N PHE A 187 20.33 12.35 -6.46
CA PHE A 187 19.69 11.20 -5.81
C PHE A 187 18.21 11.42 -5.57
N GLN A 188 17.83 12.58 -5.02
CA GLN A 188 16.44 12.92 -4.75
C GLN A 188 15.60 12.91 -6.03
N ASP A 189 16.15 13.45 -7.13
CA ASP A 189 15.47 13.50 -8.42
C ASP A 189 15.28 12.10 -9.02
N LEU A 190 16.33 11.28 -9.03
CA LEU A 190 16.25 9.89 -9.52
C LEU A 190 15.33 9.02 -8.66
N TRP A 191 15.35 9.21 -7.34
CA TRP A 191 14.49 8.48 -6.41
C TRP A 191 13.02 8.83 -6.62
N MET A 192 12.72 10.13 -6.74
CA MET A 192 11.34 10.59 -6.98
C MET A 192 10.87 10.24 -8.39
N GLU A 193 11.73 10.27 -9.40
CA GLU A 193 11.41 9.78 -10.75
C GLU A 193 10.96 8.32 -10.70
N LYS A 194 11.67 7.45 -9.97
CA LYS A 194 11.28 6.04 -9.82
C LYS A 194 9.91 5.90 -9.15
N VAL A 195 9.62 6.69 -8.12
CA VAL A 195 8.34 6.66 -7.39
C VAL A 195 7.20 7.20 -8.27
N GLU A 196 7.43 8.26 -9.02
CA GLU A 196 6.49 8.83 -9.98
C GLU A 196 6.16 7.84 -11.10
N ASP A 197 7.18 7.19 -11.66
CA ASP A 197 7.03 6.16 -12.71
C ASP A 197 6.13 5.01 -12.24
N MET A 198 6.26 4.60 -10.98
CA MET A 198 5.41 3.58 -10.38
C MET A 198 3.96 4.05 -10.20
N LEU A 199 3.76 5.24 -9.64
CA LEU A 199 2.44 5.70 -9.19
C LEU A 199 1.58 6.31 -10.30
N ILE A 200 2.21 7.07 -11.19
CA ILE A 200 1.55 7.85 -12.25
C ILE A 200 1.66 7.13 -13.59
N LYS A 201 2.88 6.83 -14.04
CA LYS A 201 3.08 6.26 -15.38
C LYS A 201 2.69 4.79 -15.46
N ARG A 202 2.83 4.03 -14.36
CA ARG A 202 2.41 2.63 -14.22
C ARG A 202 2.86 1.74 -15.39
N LYS A 203 4.06 2.01 -15.92
CA LYS A 203 4.58 1.29 -17.08
C LYS A 203 4.67 -0.20 -16.78
N GLU A 204 4.13 -1.01 -17.68
CA GLU A 204 4.16 -2.47 -17.59
C GLU A 204 3.64 -3.01 -16.25
N ILE A 205 2.64 -2.34 -15.64
CA ILE A 205 2.13 -2.69 -14.30
C ILE A 205 1.75 -4.17 -14.19
N ASP A 206 1.17 -4.76 -15.22
CA ASP A 206 0.77 -6.18 -15.24
C ASP A 206 1.96 -7.16 -15.15
N ARG A 207 3.20 -6.70 -15.38
CA ARG A 207 4.40 -7.52 -15.17
C ARG A 207 4.78 -7.59 -13.70
N TRP A 208 4.71 -6.46 -12.99
CA TRP A 208 5.23 -6.33 -11.62
C TRP A 208 4.16 -6.25 -10.53
N LEU A 209 2.87 -6.14 -10.88
CA LEU A 209 1.75 -6.19 -9.96
C LEU A 209 0.59 -6.97 -10.58
N LYS A 210 0.41 -8.22 -10.14
CA LYS A 210 -0.60 -9.15 -10.68
C LYS A 210 -1.71 -9.41 -9.68
N LEU A 211 -2.91 -9.65 -10.21
CA LEU A 211 -4.10 -9.96 -9.44
C LEU A 211 -4.66 -11.31 -9.86
N GLU A 212 -4.93 -12.15 -8.89
CA GLU A 212 -5.59 -13.44 -9.06
C GLU A 212 -6.88 -13.46 -8.23
N LEU A 213 -8.02 -13.49 -8.91
CA LEU A 213 -9.31 -13.69 -8.25
C LEU A 213 -9.42 -15.17 -7.84
N LYS A 214 -9.62 -15.43 -6.55
CA LYS A 214 -9.95 -16.77 -6.08
C LYS A 214 -11.46 -16.95 -6.18
N GLU A 215 -11.90 -17.98 -6.88
CA GLU A 215 -13.30 -18.39 -6.85
C GLU A 215 -13.67 -18.77 -5.42
N VAL A 216 -14.82 -18.29 -4.95
CA VAL A 216 -15.37 -18.69 -3.66
C VAL A 216 -15.76 -20.15 -3.79
N SER A 217 -14.97 -21.06 -3.19
CA SER A 217 -15.37 -22.46 -3.06
C SER A 217 -16.70 -22.50 -2.32
N LYS A 218 -17.74 -22.99 -3.00
CA LYS A 218 -19.10 -23.17 -2.44
C LYS A 218 -19.11 -24.10 -1.24
#